data_AF-A0A8X6GHE6-F1
#
_entry.id   AF-A0A8X6GHE6-F1
#
_cell.length_a   1.000
_cell.length_b   1.000
_cell.length_c   1.000
_cell.angle_alpha   90.00
_cell.angle_beta   90.00
_cell.angle_gamma   90.00
#
_symmetry.space_group_name_H-M   'P 1'
#
loop_
_entity.id
_entity.type
_entity.pdbx_description
1 polymer ?
#
loop_
_entity_poly.entity_id
_entity_poly.type
_entity_poly.pdbx_seq_one_letter_code
_entity_poly.pdbx_strand_id
1 'polypeptide(L)'
;MQLLSLALLFLLLNYCCAGRVLAAGPADVPVLRVSVPHDAYPGYCITRLHYWGQAFSLLDNESSGLFAVLGDGLLMPTADLTHLADSPPLTLVVKEESQNGTREQMVVVHVVDRNRLVRFTQETYTGSVYENEPVGTVVEGLDRLFATSDPHHPMVYTFVSGNEEDAFSIVQPASNLSTALLIRTNRVLDREQQEIYDLVIRATDVEEANSADASVTIVVDNLNDNAPVPERTVYEFRIPEDLEMYSIVGNVSANDADGDRPVYHLVSRHPVFAIIPKTGQILLIATPELKTYKLSIRTQDTAKPPRVSAPFSVYIEVFSEELLPEAEMDQSLETNEVLPVRQKRSVRPTKSYEYKETDGSKPGKVMFQLDKKHPQETYKMEGPVKWVEVDSSGDVKVKEPWDYEQLGKEKTIDFWVFVTGPNINGKSIFFHSLLFEERFLIPPLGTCQENFKLLGTFCKHYSYADANTTISYQKLAKRDFWNKEKSAKILNNGIVVHPVDVFILKACHFLTKLLSRNRERRILVFKKKFTLDHILFQ
;
A
#
# COMPACT_ATOMS: atom_id res chain seq x y z
N MET A 1 -49.04 8.11 -45.71
CA MET A 1 -48.19 9.13 -45.05
C MET A 1 -48.99 10.38 -44.62
N GLN A 2 -50.12 10.21 -43.92
CA GLN A 2 -50.82 11.31 -43.22
C GLN A 2 -51.31 10.92 -41.82
N LEU A 3 -51.04 9.68 -41.38
CA LEU A 3 -51.33 9.20 -40.02
C LEU A 3 -50.08 9.08 -39.13
N LEU A 4 -48.87 9.18 -39.71
CA LEU A 4 -47.61 9.21 -38.94
C LEU A 4 -47.17 10.62 -38.51
N SER A 5 -47.78 11.69 -39.04
CA SER A 5 -47.43 13.07 -38.63
C SER A 5 -48.26 13.60 -37.46
N LEU A 6 -49.42 12.99 -37.14
CA LEU A 6 -50.20 13.35 -35.96
C LEU A 6 -49.69 12.70 -34.66
N ALA A 7 -49.07 11.52 -34.75
CA ALA A 7 -48.51 10.83 -33.58
C ALA A 7 -47.22 11.49 -33.07
N LEU A 8 -46.41 12.09 -33.95
CA LEU A 8 -45.21 12.84 -33.56
C LEU A 8 -45.54 14.21 -32.95
N LEU A 9 -46.67 14.83 -33.33
CA LEU A 9 -47.12 16.09 -32.75
C LEU A 9 -47.68 15.89 -31.33
N PHE A 10 -48.30 14.74 -31.04
CA PHE A 10 -48.78 14.40 -29.69
C PHE A 10 -47.67 13.96 -28.72
N LEU A 11 -46.54 13.46 -29.22
CA LEU A 11 -45.35 13.16 -28.41
C LEU A 11 -44.47 14.38 -28.12
N LEU A 12 -44.56 15.44 -28.96
CA LEU A 12 -43.85 16.70 -28.74
C LEU A 12 -44.66 17.75 -27.94
N LEU A 13 -45.98 17.59 -27.81
CA LEU A 13 -46.81 18.47 -26.96
C LEU A 13 -47.00 17.99 -25.51
N ASN A 14 -46.64 16.76 -25.17
CA ASN A 14 -46.63 16.26 -23.78
C ASN A 14 -45.30 16.46 -23.05
N TYR A 15 -44.31 17.09 -23.67
CA TYR A 15 -43.05 17.49 -23.04
C TYR A 15 -42.93 18.99 -22.73
N CYS A 16 -44.00 19.78 -22.90
CA CYS A 16 -43.93 21.24 -22.74
C CYS A 16 -44.99 21.86 -21.80
N CYS A 17 -45.67 21.08 -20.95
CA CYS A 17 -46.61 21.63 -19.96
C CYS A 17 -46.66 20.82 -18.66
N ALA A 18 -45.57 20.87 -17.89
CA ALA A 18 -45.62 20.86 -16.44
C ALA A 18 -44.59 21.86 -15.85
N GLY A 19 -44.27 22.91 -16.60
CA GLY A 19 -43.61 24.11 -16.10
C GLY A 19 -44.66 25.19 -15.86
N ARG A 20 -45.57 24.98 -14.90
CA ARG A 20 -46.21 26.13 -14.27
C ARG A 20 -45.12 26.79 -13.44
N VAL A 21 -44.43 27.75 -14.06
CA VAL A 21 -43.79 28.85 -13.34
C VAL A 21 -44.92 29.54 -12.59
N LEU A 22 -45.23 29.03 -11.40
CA LEU A 22 -45.79 29.87 -10.35
C LEU A 22 -44.80 31.02 -10.23
N ALA A 23 -45.32 32.23 -10.42
CA ALA A 23 -44.59 33.47 -10.27
C ALA A 23 -43.63 33.33 -9.09
N ALA A 24 -42.33 33.54 -9.34
CA ALA A 24 -41.32 33.58 -8.32
C ALA A 24 -41.80 34.55 -7.22
N GLY A 25 -42.23 33.99 -6.10
CA GLY A 25 -42.22 34.69 -4.82
C GLY A 25 -40.78 35.11 -4.52
N PRO A 26 -40.57 35.95 -3.50
CA PRO A 26 -39.23 36.39 -3.14
C PRO A 26 -38.36 35.13 -2.98
N ALA A 27 -37.19 35.12 -3.64
CA ALA A 27 -36.26 34.01 -3.63
C ALA A 27 -36.15 33.46 -2.20
N ASP A 28 -36.53 32.18 -2.01
CA ASP A 28 -36.45 31.52 -0.71
C ASP A 28 -35.03 31.70 -0.19
N VAL A 29 -34.89 32.51 0.86
CA VAL A 29 -33.65 32.55 1.64
C VAL A 29 -33.47 31.11 2.13
N PRO A 30 -32.35 30.42 1.81
CA PRO A 30 -32.15 29.06 2.28
C PRO A 30 -32.32 29.08 3.79
N VAL A 31 -33.19 28.27 4.37
CA VAL A 31 -33.37 28.21 5.83
C VAL A 31 -32.49 27.09 6.34
N LEU A 32 -31.54 27.39 7.22
CA LEU A 32 -30.70 26.37 7.83
C LEU A 32 -31.47 25.77 9.01
N ARG A 33 -31.71 24.46 9.00
CA ARG A 33 -32.34 23.75 10.11
C ARG A 33 -31.28 22.99 10.88
N VAL A 34 -31.32 23.04 12.21
CA VAL A 34 -30.39 22.32 13.09
C VAL A 34 -31.12 21.77 14.30
N SER A 35 -30.65 20.65 14.83
CA SER A 35 -31.15 20.02 16.04
C SER A 35 -30.11 20.08 17.13
N VAL A 36 -30.55 20.40 18.34
CA VAL A 36 -29.72 20.43 19.54
C VAL A 36 -30.39 19.58 20.61
N PRO A 37 -29.64 18.75 21.36
CA PRO A 37 -30.23 18.00 22.44
C PRO A 37 -30.65 18.95 23.58
N HIS A 38 -31.81 18.72 24.18
CA HIS A 38 -32.35 19.55 25.28
C HIS A 38 -31.43 19.60 26.51
N ASP A 39 -30.60 18.58 26.73
CA ASP A 39 -29.60 18.52 27.80
C ASP A 39 -28.24 19.09 27.37
N ALA A 40 -28.16 19.84 26.27
CA ALA A 40 -26.96 20.57 25.87
C ALA A 40 -26.60 21.65 26.91
N TYR A 41 -25.36 21.63 27.37
CA TYR A 41 -24.85 22.63 28.31
C TYR A 41 -24.53 23.95 27.58
N PRO A 42 -24.59 25.12 28.26
CA PRO A 42 -24.16 26.39 27.67
C PRO A 42 -22.72 26.33 27.16
N GLY A 43 -22.50 26.67 25.89
CA GLY A 43 -21.20 26.47 25.22
C GLY A 43 -21.10 25.23 24.34
N TYR A 44 -22.13 24.39 24.29
CA TYR A 44 -22.20 23.27 23.35
C TYR A 44 -22.16 23.75 21.89
N CYS A 45 -21.34 23.11 21.06
CA CYS A 45 -21.27 23.42 19.63
C CYS A 45 -22.49 22.82 18.91
N ILE A 46 -23.40 23.66 18.41
CA ILE A 46 -24.57 23.20 17.64
C ILE A 46 -24.17 22.96 16.19
N THR A 47 -23.65 24.01 15.55
CA THR A 47 -23.16 23.97 14.18
C THR A 47 -22.18 25.11 13.94
N ARG A 48 -21.42 25.00 12.85
CA ARG A 48 -20.56 26.06 12.37
C ARG A 48 -21.05 26.51 11.00
N LEU A 49 -21.48 27.76 10.91
CA LEU A 49 -21.84 28.39 9.65
C LEU A 49 -20.61 28.49 8.75
N HIS A 50 -20.83 28.36 7.45
CA HIS A 50 -19.73 28.30 6.50
C HIS A 50 -18.98 29.64 6.43
N TYR A 51 -17.72 29.65 6.85
CA TYR A 51 -16.89 30.85 7.01
C TYR A 51 -15.99 31.08 5.78
N TRP A 52 -16.18 32.20 5.09
CA TRP A 52 -15.38 32.72 3.98
C TRP A 52 -14.68 34.05 4.32
N GLY A 53 -14.56 34.40 5.61
CA GLY A 53 -14.02 35.70 6.05
C GLY A 53 -15.06 36.78 6.37
N GLN A 54 -16.35 36.43 6.38
CA GLN A 54 -17.44 37.27 6.89
C GLN A 54 -17.53 37.21 8.41
N ALA A 55 -18.00 38.28 9.03
CA ALA A 55 -18.32 38.33 10.45
C ALA A 55 -19.79 37.93 10.67
N PHE A 56 -20.03 37.11 11.68
CA PHE A 56 -21.39 36.70 12.05
C PHE A 56 -21.86 37.42 13.31
N SER A 57 -23.14 37.78 13.34
CA SER A 57 -23.82 38.32 14.52
C SER A 57 -25.26 37.83 14.57
N LEU A 58 -25.79 37.64 15.78
CA LEU A 58 -27.16 37.23 15.99
C LEU A 58 -28.04 38.49 16.13
N LEU A 59 -29.13 38.57 15.37
CA LEU A 59 -30.12 39.64 15.52
C LEU A 59 -31.07 39.35 16.69
N ASP A 60 -31.44 40.39 17.41
CA ASP A 60 -32.33 40.27 18.56
C ASP A 60 -33.72 39.79 18.15
N ASN A 61 -34.18 38.72 18.80
CA ASN A 61 -35.53 38.19 18.66
C ASN A 61 -35.96 37.48 19.97
N GLU A 62 -37.16 36.91 20.00
CA GLU A 62 -37.68 36.25 21.21
C GLU A 62 -36.83 35.05 21.68
N SER A 63 -36.05 34.45 20.78
CA SER A 63 -35.21 33.27 21.03
C SER A 63 -33.71 33.61 21.15
N SER A 64 -33.28 34.83 20.81
CA SER A 64 -31.86 35.20 20.69
C SER A 64 -31.15 35.16 22.04
N GLY A 65 -31.86 35.42 23.13
CA GLY A 65 -31.32 35.36 24.50
C GLY A 65 -30.84 33.97 24.93
N LEU A 66 -31.23 32.90 24.22
CA LEU A 66 -30.85 31.52 24.53
C LEU A 66 -29.61 31.05 23.76
N PHE A 67 -29.14 31.81 22.77
CA PHE A 67 -28.07 31.42 21.87
C PHE A 67 -27.05 32.55 21.67
N ALA A 68 -25.85 32.17 21.25
CA ALA A 68 -24.83 33.09 20.77
C ALA A 68 -24.23 32.55 19.47
N VAL A 69 -23.90 33.47 18.57
CA VAL A 69 -23.08 33.19 17.38
C VAL A 69 -21.77 33.93 17.54
N LEU A 70 -20.66 33.21 17.46
CA LEU A 70 -19.32 33.80 17.45
C LEU A 70 -19.00 34.38 16.07
N GLY A 71 -18.05 35.32 16.01
CA GLY A 71 -17.65 35.97 14.75
C GLY A 71 -17.10 35.01 13.68
N ASP A 72 -16.70 33.81 14.06
CA ASP A 72 -16.24 32.72 13.16
C ASP A 72 -17.36 31.77 12.70
N GLY A 73 -18.62 32.08 13.03
CA GLY A 73 -19.81 31.35 12.61
C GLY A 73 -20.24 30.21 13.53
N LEU A 74 -19.59 30.03 14.69
CA LEU A 74 -19.99 29.00 15.66
C LEU A 74 -21.28 29.39 16.40
N LEU A 75 -22.34 28.59 16.25
CA LEU A 75 -23.60 28.73 16.98
C LEU A 75 -23.61 27.83 18.23
N MET A 76 -23.94 28.40 19.39
CA MET A 76 -23.93 27.72 20.68
C MET A 76 -25.06 28.21 21.61
N PRO A 77 -25.59 27.39 22.53
CA PRO A 77 -26.53 27.84 23.53
C PRO A 77 -25.81 28.60 24.65
N THR A 78 -26.48 29.60 25.22
CA THR A 78 -26.01 30.39 26.37
C THR A 78 -26.79 30.09 27.65
N ALA A 79 -27.92 29.37 27.52
CA ALA A 79 -28.84 29.04 28.60
C ALA A 79 -29.19 27.55 28.60
N ASP A 80 -29.85 27.10 29.67
CA ASP A 80 -30.39 25.75 29.78
C ASP A 80 -31.58 25.56 28.81
N LEU A 81 -31.52 24.50 28.01
CA LEU A 81 -32.54 24.16 27.01
C LEU A 81 -33.49 23.04 27.47
N THR A 82 -33.34 22.51 28.69
CA THR A 82 -34.08 21.32 29.14
C THR A 82 -35.60 21.50 29.10
N HIS A 83 -36.08 22.69 29.45
CA HIS A 83 -37.51 23.05 29.39
C HIS A 83 -38.07 23.15 27.97
N LEU A 84 -37.20 23.17 26.97
CA LEU A 84 -37.57 23.32 25.56
C LEU A 84 -37.63 21.97 24.82
N ALA A 85 -37.43 20.85 25.52
CA ALA A 85 -37.63 19.53 24.95
C ALA A 85 -39.02 19.43 24.28
N ASP A 86 -39.05 19.11 23.00
CA ASP A 86 -40.28 18.95 22.19
C ASP A 86 -41.12 20.23 22.04
N SER A 87 -40.52 21.39 22.27
CA SER A 87 -41.11 22.68 21.95
C SER A 87 -41.15 22.91 20.43
N PRO A 88 -42.02 23.82 19.94
CA PRO A 88 -41.94 24.29 18.55
C PRO A 88 -40.53 24.80 18.21
N PRO A 89 -40.07 24.64 16.95
CA PRO A 89 -38.74 25.07 16.55
C PRO A 89 -38.52 26.57 16.76
N LEU A 90 -37.35 26.93 17.27
CA LEU A 90 -36.95 28.31 17.53
C LEU A 90 -36.36 28.91 16.25
N THR A 91 -36.72 30.14 15.92
CA THR A 91 -36.18 30.82 14.74
C THR A 91 -35.16 31.86 15.16
N LEU A 92 -33.96 31.78 14.60
CA LEU A 92 -32.86 32.72 14.76
C LEU A 92 -32.60 33.41 13.42
N VAL A 93 -32.21 34.68 13.47
CA VAL A 93 -31.77 35.41 12.28
C VAL A 93 -30.31 35.79 12.48
N VAL A 94 -29.43 35.16 11.69
CA VAL A 94 -28.00 35.42 11.71
C VAL A 94 -27.68 36.40 10.61
N LYS A 95 -27.01 37.50 10.99
CA LYS A 95 -26.51 38.50 10.07
C LYS A 95 -25.06 38.18 9.72
N GLU A 96 -24.81 38.06 8.42
CA GLU A 96 -23.50 37.84 7.81
C GLU A 96 -22.99 39.17 7.22
N GLU A 97 -21.86 39.66 7.73
CA GLU A 97 -21.20 40.88 7.28
C GLU A 97 -19.93 40.55 6.51
N SER A 98 -19.96 40.77 5.19
CA SER A 98 -18.81 40.60 4.30
C SER A 98 -18.41 41.93 3.67
N GLN A 99 -17.23 41.99 3.03
CA GLN A 99 -16.83 43.17 2.22
C GLN A 99 -17.84 43.49 1.10
N ASN A 100 -18.60 42.49 0.65
CA ASN A 100 -19.54 42.59 -0.47
C ASN A 100 -20.97 42.92 -0.03
N GLY A 101 -21.21 43.12 1.26
CA GLY A 101 -22.53 43.48 1.81
C GLY A 101 -22.95 42.64 3.01
N THR A 102 -24.16 42.94 3.46
CA THR A 102 -24.84 42.25 4.56
C THR A 102 -25.87 41.28 4.03
N ARG A 103 -25.89 40.07 4.58
CA ARG A 103 -26.90 39.05 4.27
C ARG A 103 -27.53 38.55 5.57
N GLU A 104 -28.83 38.31 5.55
CA GLU A 104 -29.52 37.66 6.65
C GLU A 104 -29.80 36.20 6.29
N GLN A 105 -29.57 35.32 7.26
CA GLN A 105 -29.70 33.88 7.15
C GLN A 105 -30.60 33.39 8.28
N MET A 106 -31.73 32.79 7.93
CA MET A 106 -32.64 32.21 8.91
C MET A 106 -32.09 30.85 9.37
N VAL A 107 -31.99 30.66 10.67
CA VAL A 107 -31.58 29.41 11.31
C VAL A 107 -32.69 28.93 12.22
N VAL A 108 -33.25 27.76 11.94
CA VAL A 108 -34.31 27.14 12.74
C VAL A 108 -33.69 26.06 13.62
N VAL A 109 -33.82 26.21 14.93
CA VAL A 109 -33.25 25.31 15.94
C VAL A 109 -34.35 24.45 16.54
N HIS A 110 -34.23 23.13 16.38
CA HIS A 110 -35.09 22.12 16.97
C HIS A 110 -34.44 21.62 18.27
N VAL A 111 -35.10 21.80 19.41
CA VAL A 111 -34.63 21.26 20.69
C VAL A 111 -35.30 19.90 20.92
N VAL A 112 -34.50 18.83 20.92
CA VAL A 112 -35.01 17.45 20.92
C VAL A 112 -34.42 16.61 22.04
N ASP A 113 -35.08 15.50 22.40
CA ASP A 113 -34.46 14.49 23.27
C ASP A 113 -33.18 13.93 22.62
N ARG A 114 -32.11 13.76 23.40
CA ARG A 114 -30.83 13.23 22.91
C ARG A 114 -30.99 11.86 22.24
N ASN A 115 -31.91 11.03 22.70
CA ASN A 115 -32.18 9.71 22.13
C ASN A 115 -32.95 9.76 20.82
N ARG A 116 -33.51 10.92 20.46
CA ARG A 116 -34.19 11.19 19.18
C ARG A 116 -33.25 11.82 18.15
N LEU A 117 -32.02 12.16 18.53
CA LEU A 117 -31.00 12.57 17.57
C LEU A 117 -30.64 11.42 16.64
N VAL A 118 -30.40 11.73 15.36
CA VAL A 118 -29.93 10.75 14.38
C VAL A 118 -28.50 10.39 14.77
N ARG A 119 -28.22 9.09 14.87
CA ARG A 119 -26.86 8.57 15.02
C ARG A 119 -26.74 7.23 14.31
N PHE A 120 -25.61 6.97 13.70
CA PHE A 120 -25.26 5.62 13.28
C PHE A 120 -24.95 4.74 14.49
N THR A 121 -25.12 3.42 14.34
CA THR A 121 -24.72 2.46 15.39
C THR A 121 -23.20 2.42 15.58
N GLN A 122 -22.43 2.80 14.56
CA GLN A 122 -20.98 2.88 14.55
C GLN A 122 -20.55 4.16 13.81
N GLU A 123 -19.40 4.72 14.18
CA GLU A 123 -18.80 5.86 13.48
C GLU A 123 -18.10 5.42 12.18
N THR A 124 -17.65 4.16 12.13
CA THR A 124 -16.96 3.59 10.99
C THR A 124 -17.51 2.21 10.65
N TYR A 125 -17.63 1.94 9.36
CA TYR A 125 -18.01 0.64 8.81
C TYR A 125 -16.98 0.18 7.80
N THR A 126 -16.81 -1.13 7.68
CA THR A 126 -15.89 -1.75 6.72
C THR A 126 -16.62 -2.83 5.97
N GLY A 127 -16.47 -2.86 4.65
CA GLY A 127 -16.99 -3.93 3.82
C GLY A 127 -16.00 -4.36 2.75
N SER A 128 -16.29 -5.48 2.11
CA SER A 128 -15.55 -5.91 0.92
C SER A 128 -16.47 -6.48 -0.15
N VAL A 129 -16.00 -6.43 -1.39
CA VAL A 129 -16.69 -6.96 -2.56
C VAL A 129 -15.65 -7.40 -3.57
N TYR A 130 -15.83 -8.56 -4.19
CA TYR A 130 -14.97 -8.98 -5.28
C TYR A 130 -15.15 -8.04 -6.48
N GLU A 131 -14.05 -7.77 -7.18
CA GLU A 131 -14.13 -7.11 -8.49
C GLU A 131 -14.89 -7.98 -9.50
N ASN A 132 -15.23 -7.39 -10.65
CA ASN A 132 -15.98 -8.06 -11.73
C ASN A 132 -17.37 -8.59 -11.35
N GLU A 133 -17.80 -8.42 -10.10
CA GLU A 133 -19.17 -8.71 -9.67
C GLU A 133 -20.18 -7.83 -10.44
N PRO A 134 -21.36 -8.38 -10.79
CA PRO A 134 -22.35 -7.65 -11.55
C PRO A 134 -22.89 -6.43 -10.78
N VAL A 135 -23.46 -5.49 -11.52
CA VAL A 135 -24.11 -4.32 -10.94
C VAL A 135 -25.24 -4.75 -10.01
N GLY A 136 -25.27 -4.17 -8.82
CA GLY A 136 -26.28 -4.45 -7.79
C GLY A 136 -25.84 -5.49 -6.77
N THR A 137 -24.61 -6.00 -6.84
CA THR A 137 -24.03 -6.88 -5.81
C THR A 137 -23.94 -6.15 -4.48
N VAL A 138 -24.48 -6.78 -3.44
CA VAL A 138 -24.43 -6.25 -2.06
C VAL A 138 -23.02 -6.37 -1.52
N VAL A 139 -22.50 -5.31 -0.92
CA VAL A 139 -21.16 -5.31 -0.33
C VAL A 139 -21.19 -6.08 0.99
N GLU A 140 -20.28 -7.05 1.15
CA GLU A 140 -20.20 -7.88 2.35
C GLU A 140 -19.84 -7.01 3.57
N GLY A 141 -20.53 -7.21 4.70
CA GLY A 141 -20.39 -6.38 5.90
C GLY A 141 -21.20 -5.08 5.88
N LEU A 142 -21.78 -4.72 4.73
CA LEU A 142 -22.61 -3.52 4.54
C LEU A 142 -24.02 -3.87 4.03
N ASP A 143 -24.46 -5.09 4.33
CA ASP A 143 -25.77 -5.63 4.00
C ASP A 143 -26.88 -5.06 4.90
N ARG A 144 -26.52 -4.61 6.12
CA ARG A 144 -27.42 -3.98 7.09
C ARG A 144 -26.69 -3.00 8.01
N LEU A 145 -26.67 -1.72 7.64
CA LEU A 145 -26.28 -0.63 8.55
C LEU A 145 -27.53 -0.03 9.17
N PHE A 146 -27.39 0.56 10.37
CA PHE A 146 -28.50 1.16 11.09
C PHE A 146 -28.16 2.58 11.55
N ALA A 147 -29.10 3.50 11.34
CA ALA A 147 -29.12 4.81 12.00
C ALA A 147 -30.37 4.91 12.88
N THR A 148 -30.28 5.48 14.07
CA THR A 148 -31.48 5.72 14.87
C THR A 148 -32.34 6.78 14.17
N SER A 149 -33.63 6.49 14.06
CA SER A 149 -34.63 7.48 13.68
C SER A 149 -35.64 7.63 14.81
N ASP A 150 -36.25 8.81 14.90
CA ASP A 150 -37.55 8.93 15.52
C ASP A 150 -38.52 7.96 14.81
N PRO A 151 -39.32 7.14 15.53
CA PRO A 151 -40.30 6.23 14.93
C PRO A 151 -41.29 6.91 13.96
N HIS A 152 -41.41 8.23 14.01
CA HIS A 152 -42.38 8.98 13.22
C HIS A 152 -41.83 9.65 11.96
N HIS A 153 -40.51 9.64 11.73
CA HIS A 153 -39.93 10.33 10.58
C HIS A 153 -39.16 9.39 9.63
N PRO A 154 -39.33 9.54 8.30
CA PRO A 154 -38.51 8.83 7.34
C PRO A 154 -37.05 9.27 7.45
N MET A 155 -36.11 8.37 7.18
CA MET A 155 -34.70 8.71 7.00
C MET A 155 -34.37 8.80 5.52
N VAL A 156 -33.52 9.73 5.15
CA VAL A 156 -32.88 9.80 3.83
C VAL A 156 -31.40 9.53 4.03
N TYR A 157 -30.82 8.65 3.21
CA TYR A 157 -29.39 8.38 3.22
C TYR A 157 -28.74 8.89 1.95
N THR A 158 -27.60 9.56 2.08
CA THR A 158 -26.83 10.12 0.96
C THR A 158 -25.34 9.85 1.13
N PHE A 159 -24.60 9.86 0.02
CA PHE A 159 -23.15 9.96 0.04
C PHE A 159 -22.75 11.43 0.13
N VAL A 160 -21.88 11.76 1.08
CA VAL A 160 -21.31 13.10 1.26
C VAL A 160 -20.03 13.25 0.45
N SER A 161 -19.18 12.21 0.43
CA SER A 161 -17.90 12.18 -0.30
C SER A 161 -17.43 10.76 -0.57
N GLY A 162 -16.47 10.60 -1.47
CA GLY A 162 -15.79 9.34 -1.79
C GLY A 162 -16.46 8.50 -2.87
N ASN A 163 -17.66 8.89 -3.32
CA ASN A 163 -18.43 8.21 -4.37
C ASN A 163 -18.55 9.05 -5.65
N GLU A 164 -17.50 9.78 -6.03
CA GLU A 164 -17.53 10.77 -7.12
C GLU A 164 -17.84 10.15 -8.49
N GLU A 165 -17.54 8.87 -8.69
CA GLU A 165 -17.80 8.16 -9.94
C GLU A 165 -19.04 7.25 -9.89
N ASP A 166 -19.93 7.47 -8.90
CA ASP A 166 -21.16 6.70 -8.68
C ASP A 166 -20.92 5.18 -8.64
N ALA A 167 -19.82 4.76 -7.99
CA ALA A 167 -19.42 3.36 -7.88
C ALA A 167 -20.39 2.53 -7.03
N PHE A 168 -21.00 3.16 -6.02
CA PHE A 168 -21.94 2.53 -5.09
C PHE A 168 -23.29 3.22 -5.06
N SER A 169 -24.32 2.47 -4.65
CA SER A 169 -25.66 2.98 -4.38
C SER A 169 -26.14 2.53 -3.00
N ILE A 170 -26.88 3.41 -2.32
CA ILE A 170 -27.55 3.10 -1.06
C ILE A 170 -28.95 2.60 -1.39
N VAL A 171 -29.34 1.50 -0.76
CA VAL A 171 -30.70 0.96 -0.87
C VAL A 171 -31.34 0.96 0.52
N GLN A 172 -32.50 1.60 0.62
CA GLN A 172 -33.38 1.49 1.76
C GLN A 172 -34.38 0.35 1.53
N PRO A 173 -34.54 -0.58 2.47
CA PRO A 173 -35.64 -1.55 2.45
C PRO A 173 -36.99 -0.83 2.35
N ALA A 174 -37.93 -1.37 1.56
CA ALA A 174 -39.21 -0.72 1.23
C ALA A 174 -40.18 -0.52 2.42
N SER A 175 -39.81 -0.87 3.65
CA SER A 175 -40.60 -0.50 4.81
C SER A 175 -40.34 0.97 5.13
N ASN A 176 -41.39 1.79 5.09
CA ASN A 176 -41.41 3.24 5.37
C ASN A 176 -40.90 3.65 6.79
N LEU A 177 -40.31 2.71 7.53
CA LEU A 177 -39.84 2.79 8.91
C LEU A 177 -38.43 2.18 9.07
N SER A 178 -37.74 1.75 8.00
CA SER A 178 -36.41 1.15 8.17
C SER A 178 -35.36 2.22 8.40
N THR A 179 -34.94 2.31 9.65
CA THR A 179 -33.63 2.77 10.12
C THR A 179 -32.44 2.05 9.49
N ALA A 180 -32.71 1.05 8.64
CA ALA A 180 -31.71 0.22 8.01
C ALA A 180 -31.40 0.71 6.59
N LEU A 181 -30.15 0.58 6.19
CA LEU A 181 -29.71 0.70 4.81
C LEU A 181 -28.78 -0.47 4.44
N LEU A 182 -28.57 -0.65 3.15
CA LEU A 182 -27.49 -1.46 2.62
C LEU A 182 -26.77 -0.72 1.51
N ILE A 183 -25.51 -1.09 1.28
CA ILE A 183 -24.69 -0.56 0.20
C ILE A 183 -24.47 -1.67 -0.82
N ARG A 184 -24.65 -1.34 -2.10
CA ARG A 184 -24.42 -2.25 -3.23
C ARG A 184 -23.65 -1.55 -4.34
N THR A 185 -23.01 -2.33 -5.20
CA THR A 185 -22.34 -1.81 -6.39
C THR A 185 -23.35 -1.20 -7.35
N ASN A 186 -22.98 -0.07 -7.97
CA ASN A 186 -23.76 0.61 -9.00
C ASN A 186 -23.09 0.51 -10.39
N ARG A 187 -21.86 -0.02 -10.43
CA ARG A 187 -21.12 -0.40 -11.62
C ARG A 187 -20.27 -1.63 -11.33
N VAL A 188 -19.72 -2.24 -12.37
CA VAL A 188 -18.70 -3.30 -12.22
C VAL A 188 -17.42 -2.62 -11.73
N LEU A 189 -16.83 -3.17 -10.66
CA LEU A 189 -15.58 -2.65 -10.08
C LEU A 189 -14.38 -3.39 -10.66
N ASP A 190 -13.27 -2.67 -10.73
CA ASP A 190 -11.96 -3.13 -11.19
C ASP A 190 -10.94 -2.71 -10.11
N ARG A 191 -10.26 -3.69 -9.49
CA ARG A 191 -9.33 -3.45 -8.40
C ARG A 191 -8.06 -2.78 -8.89
N GLU A 192 -7.58 -3.12 -10.09
CA GLU A 192 -6.40 -2.50 -10.71
C GLU A 192 -6.63 -1.02 -10.99
N GLN A 193 -7.89 -0.60 -11.18
CA GLN A 193 -8.26 0.81 -11.26
C GLN A 193 -8.32 1.48 -9.88
N GLN A 194 -9.03 0.87 -8.92
CA GLN A 194 -9.16 1.39 -7.56
C GLN A 194 -9.47 0.29 -6.54
N GLU A 195 -8.50 0.01 -5.67
CA GLU A 195 -8.58 -1.06 -4.64
C GLU A 195 -9.43 -0.67 -3.41
N ILE A 196 -9.44 0.61 -3.03
CA ILE A 196 -10.06 1.07 -1.78
C ILE A 196 -10.95 2.29 -2.05
N TYR A 197 -12.14 2.27 -1.46
CA TYR A 197 -13.09 3.39 -1.48
C TYR A 197 -13.37 3.84 -0.04
N ASP A 198 -12.97 5.06 0.27
CA ASP A 198 -13.28 5.71 1.56
C ASP A 198 -14.45 6.67 1.36
N LEU A 199 -15.63 6.23 1.78
CA LEU A 199 -16.88 6.93 1.61
C LEU A 199 -17.29 7.61 2.93
N VAL A 200 -18.04 8.70 2.82
CA VAL A 200 -18.79 9.25 3.94
C VAL A 200 -20.27 9.17 3.60
N ILE A 201 -21.05 8.51 4.45
CA ILE A 201 -22.51 8.44 4.33
C ILE A 201 -23.16 9.35 5.36
N ARG A 202 -24.29 9.95 4.99
CA ARG A 202 -25.11 10.77 5.87
C ARG A 202 -26.50 10.18 6.01
N ALA A 203 -26.98 10.12 7.24
CA ALA A 203 -28.38 9.89 7.55
C ALA A 203 -29.02 11.24 7.90
N THR A 204 -30.14 11.57 7.27
CA THR A 204 -30.85 12.84 7.47
C THR A 204 -32.34 12.57 7.72
N ASP A 205 -32.90 13.21 8.75
CA ASP A 205 -34.35 13.29 8.95
C ASP A 205 -35.01 14.18 7.88
N VAL A 206 -36.24 13.89 7.43
CA VAL A 206 -36.95 14.62 6.36
C VAL A 206 -37.12 16.11 6.66
N GLU A 207 -37.07 16.55 7.92
CA GLU A 207 -37.04 17.98 8.25
C GLU A 207 -35.66 18.64 8.09
N GLU A 208 -34.63 17.91 7.64
CA GLU A 208 -33.23 18.31 7.48
C GLU A 208 -32.55 18.93 8.72
N ALA A 209 -33.25 18.97 9.86
CA ALA A 209 -32.72 19.53 11.09
C ALA A 209 -31.74 18.59 11.79
N ASN A 210 -31.81 17.29 11.51
CA ASN A 210 -31.11 16.25 12.27
C ASN A 210 -30.39 15.32 11.30
N SER A 211 -29.06 15.28 11.38
CA SER A 211 -28.25 14.42 10.54
C SER A 211 -27.04 13.87 11.28
N ALA A 212 -26.59 12.69 10.89
CA ALA A 212 -25.32 12.13 11.33
C ALA A 212 -24.54 11.60 10.14
N ASP A 213 -23.21 11.63 10.27
CA ASP A 213 -22.28 11.09 9.29
C ASP A 213 -21.61 9.84 9.85
N ALA A 214 -21.25 8.91 8.96
CA ALA A 214 -20.39 7.77 9.27
C ALA A 214 -19.42 7.52 8.12
N SER A 215 -18.21 7.07 8.45
CA SER A 215 -17.22 6.67 7.46
C SER A 215 -17.43 5.22 7.05
N VAL A 216 -17.26 4.92 5.77
CA VAL A 216 -17.38 3.56 5.22
C VAL A 216 -16.17 3.28 4.35
N THR A 217 -15.37 2.29 4.70
CA THR A 217 -14.25 1.82 3.87
C THR A 217 -14.66 0.53 3.18
N ILE A 218 -14.62 0.53 1.85
CA ILE A 218 -14.89 -0.65 1.02
C ILE A 218 -13.59 -1.09 0.35
N VAL A 219 -13.22 -2.35 0.56
CA VAL A 219 -12.07 -2.98 -0.09
C VAL A 219 -12.56 -3.82 -1.27
N VAL A 220 -11.98 -3.61 -2.45
CA VAL A 220 -12.23 -4.44 -3.62
C VAL A 220 -11.30 -5.64 -3.56
N ASP A 221 -11.87 -6.84 -3.42
CA ASP A 221 -11.13 -8.08 -3.33
C ASP A 221 -10.68 -8.55 -4.72
N ASN A 222 -9.40 -8.92 -4.82
CA ASN A 222 -8.74 -9.34 -6.06
C ASN A 222 -9.28 -10.67 -6.58
N LEU A 223 -9.57 -10.72 -7.88
CA LEU A 223 -9.79 -11.93 -8.66
C LEU A 223 -8.65 -12.08 -9.68
N ASN A 224 -8.27 -13.31 -9.99
CA ASN A 224 -7.25 -13.56 -11.02
C ASN A 224 -7.87 -13.38 -12.41
N ASP A 225 -8.01 -12.15 -12.86
CA ASP A 225 -8.64 -11.76 -14.11
C ASP A 225 -7.68 -11.11 -15.12
N ASN A 226 -6.42 -10.90 -14.74
CA ASN A 226 -5.35 -10.50 -15.62
C ASN A 226 -4.38 -11.67 -15.86
N ALA A 227 -3.76 -11.69 -17.04
CA ALA A 227 -2.71 -12.66 -17.36
C ALA A 227 -1.39 -11.90 -17.44
N PRO A 228 -0.23 -12.52 -17.14
CA PRO A 228 1.01 -11.78 -17.18
C PRO A 228 1.32 -11.30 -18.60
N VAL A 229 1.59 -10.01 -18.76
CA VAL A 229 1.85 -9.36 -20.04
C VAL A 229 3.36 -9.14 -20.22
N PRO A 230 3.99 -9.65 -21.29
CA PRO A 230 5.41 -9.42 -21.54
C PRO A 230 5.68 -7.94 -21.84
N GLU A 231 6.80 -7.41 -21.35
CA GLU A 231 7.18 -6.00 -21.60
C GLU A 231 7.40 -5.72 -23.09
N ARG A 232 7.78 -6.74 -23.86
CA ARG A 232 7.96 -6.67 -25.31
C ARG A 232 7.36 -7.90 -25.98
N THR A 233 6.80 -7.70 -27.17
CA THR A 233 6.31 -8.80 -28.02
C THR A 233 7.44 -9.53 -28.76
N VAL A 234 8.59 -8.86 -28.92
CA VAL A 234 9.79 -9.38 -29.56
C VAL A 234 11.03 -8.98 -28.75
N TYR A 235 11.89 -9.95 -28.46
CA TYR A 235 13.23 -9.74 -27.91
C TYR A 235 14.30 -10.18 -28.90
N GLU A 236 15.42 -9.47 -28.95
CA GLU A 236 16.54 -9.77 -29.84
C GLU A 236 17.83 -9.78 -29.04
N PHE A 237 18.59 -10.87 -29.18
CA PHE A 237 19.89 -11.07 -28.55
C PHE A 237 20.92 -11.47 -29.62
N ARG A 238 22.18 -11.10 -29.39
CA ARG A 238 23.30 -11.53 -30.24
C ARG A 238 24.36 -12.14 -29.34
N ILE A 239 24.80 -13.35 -29.68
CA ILE A 239 25.82 -14.09 -28.93
C ILE A 239 26.94 -14.55 -29.86
N PRO A 240 28.20 -14.60 -29.41
CA PRO A 240 29.25 -15.20 -30.19
C PRO A 240 29.10 -16.73 -30.21
N GLU A 241 29.60 -17.38 -31.26
CA GLU A 241 29.51 -18.84 -31.42
C GLU A 241 30.28 -19.62 -30.34
N ASP A 242 31.32 -19.01 -29.77
CA ASP A 242 32.18 -19.56 -28.73
C ASP A 242 31.69 -19.26 -27.31
N LEU A 243 30.46 -18.74 -27.16
CA LEU A 243 29.88 -18.44 -25.86
C LEU A 243 29.84 -19.69 -24.97
N GLU A 244 30.38 -19.57 -23.75
CA GLU A 244 30.47 -20.68 -22.81
C GLU A 244 29.10 -21.24 -22.43
N MET A 245 28.98 -22.57 -22.36
CA MET A 245 27.77 -23.25 -21.90
C MET A 245 27.36 -22.75 -20.50
N TYR A 246 26.06 -22.64 -20.27
CA TYR A 246 25.41 -22.07 -19.08
C TYR A 246 25.53 -20.55 -18.93
N SER A 247 26.10 -19.85 -19.92
CA SER A 247 26.05 -18.39 -19.97
C SER A 247 24.61 -17.88 -20.16
N ILE A 248 24.34 -16.70 -19.59
CA ILE A 248 23.08 -15.98 -19.77
C ILE A 248 23.11 -15.29 -21.13
N VAL A 249 22.19 -15.68 -22.01
CA VAL A 249 21.99 -15.09 -23.34
C VAL A 249 21.27 -13.75 -23.23
N GLY A 250 20.31 -13.66 -22.32
CA GLY A 250 19.46 -12.50 -22.16
C GLY A 250 18.39 -12.71 -21.11
N ASN A 251 17.60 -11.67 -20.84
CA ASN A 251 16.50 -11.72 -19.90
C ASN A 251 15.20 -11.25 -20.56
N VAL A 252 14.11 -11.97 -20.30
CA VAL A 252 12.76 -11.55 -20.65
C VAL A 252 11.98 -11.20 -19.38
N SER A 253 10.98 -10.35 -19.53
CA SER A 253 10.24 -9.75 -18.43
C SER A 253 8.76 -9.66 -18.79
N ALA A 254 7.92 -9.90 -17.80
CA ALA A 254 6.47 -9.76 -17.87
C ALA A 254 5.97 -9.16 -16.56
N ASN A 255 4.82 -8.50 -16.63
CA ASN A 255 4.13 -7.95 -15.48
C ASN A 255 2.70 -8.49 -15.43
N ASP A 256 2.25 -8.87 -14.24
CA ASP A 256 0.86 -9.22 -13.97
C ASP A 256 0.18 -8.07 -13.24
N ALA A 257 -1.00 -7.67 -13.70
CA ALA A 257 -1.72 -6.53 -13.11
C ALA A 257 -2.31 -6.88 -11.74
N ASP A 258 -2.60 -8.16 -11.51
CA ASP A 258 -3.12 -8.71 -10.24
C ASP A 258 -2.03 -8.76 -9.15
N GLY A 259 -0.79 -8.39 -9.49
CA GLY A 259 0.38 -8.44 -8.62
C GLY A 259 1.00 -9.83 -8.49
N ASP A 260 0.51 -10.80 -9.28
CA ASP A 260 1.03 -12.16 -9.32
C ASP A 260 2.42 -12.25 -9.95
N ARG A 261 3.18 -13.28 -9.55
CA ARG A 261 4.54 -13.47 -10.06
C ARG A 261 4.51 -14.25 -11.38
N PRO A 262 5.03 -13.71 -12.49
CA PRO A 262 5.09 -14.44 -13.74
C PRO A 262 6.09 -15.60 -13.68
N VAL A 263 5.67 -16.73 -14.23
CA VAL A 263 6.47 -17.93 -14.44
C VAL A 263 6.69 -18.13 -15.93
N TYR A 264 7.96 -18.17 -16.35
CA TYR A 264 8.35 -18.22 -17.76
C TYR A 264 8.53 -19.65 -18.26
N HIS A 265 7.99 -19.93 -19.44
CA HIS A 265 8.10 -21.22 -20.09
C HIS A 265 8.39 -21.08 -21.57
N LEU A 266 9.33 -21.88 -22.08
CA LEU A 266 9.42 -22.13 -23.51
C LEU A 266 8.15 -22.89 -23.95
N VAL A 267 7.50 -22.42 -25.01
CA VAL A 267 6.32 -23.09 -25.59
C VAL A 267 6.66 -24.51 -26.04
N SER A 268 7.87 -24.69 -26.58
CA SER A 268 8.46 -25.98 -26.91
C SER A 268 9.88 -26.05 -26.35
N ARG A 269 10.26 -27.20 -25.76
CA ARG A 269 11.64 -27.43 -25.33
C ARG A 269 12.60 -27.20 -26.50
N HIS A 270 13.70 -26.48 -26.23
CA HIS A 270 14.73 -26.21 -27.24
C HIS A 270 16.02 -26.95 -26.86
N PRO A 271 16.74 -27.59 -27.80
CA PRO A 271 17.93 -28.37 -27.49
C PRO A 271 19.14 -27.51 -27.06
N VAL A 272 19.17 -26.24 -27.48
CA VAL A 272 20.31 -25.32 -27.25
C VAL A 272 20.03 -24.29 -26.16
N PHE A 273 18.76 -24.00 -25.86
CA PHE A 273 18.40 -22.92 -24.93
C PHE A 273 17.41 -23.40 -23.88
N ALA A 274 17.60 -22.94 -22.65
CA ALA A 274 16.65 -23.10 -21.55
C ALA A 274 16.22 -21.74 -21.02
N ILE A 275 15.09 -21.68 -20.31
CA ILE A 275 14.66 -20.50 -19.58
C ILE A 275 14.51 -20.83 -18.11
N ILE A 276 15.01 -19.95 -17.23
CA ILE A 276 14.80 -20.06 -15.80
C ILE A 276 13.38 -19.55 -15.47
N PRO A 277 12.47 -20.41 -14.96
CA PRO A 277 11.06 -20.05 -14.86
C PRO A 277 10.75 -18.88 -13.92
N LYS A 278 11.60 -18.58 -12.93
CA LYS A 278 11.35 -17.52 -11.96
C LYS A 278 12.00 -16.18 -12.31
N THR A 279 13.00 -16.17 -13.18
CA THR A 279 13.79 -14.97 -13.47
C THR A 279 13.60 -14.47 -14.89
N GLY A 280 13.15 -15.32 -15.83
CA GLY A 280 13.08 -14.98 -17.25
C GLY A 280 14.44 -15.03 -17.96
N GLN A 281 15.49 -15.49 -17.28
CA GLN A 281 16.83 -15.60 -17.86
C GLN A 281 16.90 -16.76 -18.84
N ILE A 282 17.39 -16.48 -20.05
CA ILE A 282 17.64 -17.46 -21.09
C ILE A 282 19.08 -17.94 -20.96
N LEU A 283 19.26 -19.25 -20.82
CA LEU A 283 20.56 -19.90 -20.68
C LEU A 283 20.92 -20.65 -21.95
N LEU A 284 22.18 -20.59 -22.33
CA LEU A 284 22.78 -21.48 -23.32
C LEU A 284 23.05 -22.85 -22.67
N ILE A 285 22.52 -23.94 -23.21
CA ILE A 285 22.68 -25.30 -22.65
C ILE A 285 23.31 -26.29 -23.62
N ALA A 286 23.69 -25.85 -24.83
CA ALA A 286 24.47 -26.63 -25.77
C ALA A 286 25.24 -25.67 -26.70
N THR A 287 26.20 -26.18 -27.46
CA THR A 287 26.94 -25.38 -28.44
C THR A 287 25.99 -24.85 -29.53
N PRO A 288 25.97 -23.54 -29.79
CA PRO A 288 25.13 -22.96 -30.84
C PRO A 288 25.78 -23.09 -32.23
N GLU A 289 24.94 -23.14 -33.26
CA GLU A 289 25.37 -23.03 -34.67
C GLU A 289 25.30 -21.57 -35.13
N LEU A 290 26.11 -21.18 -36.13
CA LEU A 290 26.08 -19.86 -36.79
C LEU A 290 24.78 -19.63 -37.59
N LYS A 291 23.69 -19.36 -36.87
CA LYS A 291 22.38 -19.04 -37.41
C LYS A 291 21.56 -18.21 -36.43
N THR A 292 20.41 -17.72 -36.89
CA THR A 292 19.42 -17.09 -36.02
C THR A 292 18.43 -18.14 -35.49
N TYR A 293 18.31 -18.22 -34.17
CA TYR A 293 17.30 -19.04 -33.50
C TYR A 293 16.07 -18.21 -33.20
N LYS A 294 14.89 -18.83 -33.32
CA LYS A 294 13.61 -18.25 -32.89
C LYS A 294 13.00 -19.09 -31.78
N LEU A 295 12.94 -18.53 -30.58
CA LEU A 295 12.27 -19.11 -29.43
C LEU A 295 10.87 -18.51 -29.31
N SER A 296 9.92 -19.32 -28.85
CA SER A 296 8.60 -18.86 -28.45
C SER A 296 8.43 -19.11 -26.95
N ILE A 297 8.18 -18.04 -26.20
CA ILE A 297 8.04 -18.06 -24.74
C ILE A 297 6.61 -17.65 -24.39
N ARG A 298 6.06 -18.23 -23.32
CA ARG A 298 4.83 -17.81 -22.68
C ARG A 298 5.06 -17.60 -21.19
N THR A 299 4.30 -16.72 -20.57
CA THR A 299 4.26 -16.53 -19.13
C THR A 299 2.95 -17.05 -18.55
N GLN A 300 2.99 -17.47 -17.29
CA GLN A 300 1.84 -17.93 -16.52
C GLN A 300 1.91 -17.33 -15.12
N ASP A 301 0.78 -16.93 -14.56
CA ASP A 301 0.73 -16.49 -13.16
C ASP A 301 0.88 -17.68 -12.17
N THR A 302 0.88 -17.37 -10.88
CA THR A 302 0.88 -18.35 -9.79
C THR A 302 -0.50 -18.60 -9.16
N ALA A 303 -1.53 -17.91 -9.62
CA ALA A 303 -2.87 -17.96 -9.07
C ALA A 303 -3.66 -19.18 -9.54
N LYS A 304 -4.88 -19.34 -9.01
CA LYS A 304 -5.77 -20.48 -9.29
C LYS A 304 -7.18 -19.98 -9.61
N PRO A 305 -7.74 -20.29 -10.79
CA PRO A 305 -7.08 -20.96 -11.92
C PRO A 305 -5.98 -20.07 -12.51
N PRO A 306 -4.88 -20.65 -13.03
CA PRO A 306 -3.81 -19.84 -13.60
C PRO A 306 -4.18 -19.32 -14.98
N ARG A 307 -3.76 -18.10 -15.27
CA ARG A 307 -3.86 -17.45 -16.58
C ARG A 307 -2.50 -17.44 -17.26
N VAL A 308 -2.56 -17.49 -18.59
CA VAL A 308 -1.38 -17.60 -19.46
C VAL A 308 -1.36 -16.47 -20.47
N SER A 309 -0.18 -15.94 -20.73
CA SER A 309 0.03 -14.93 -21.75
C SER A 309 -0.12 -15.50 -23.15
N ALA A 310 -0.37 -14.62 -24.12
CA ALA A 310 -0.06 -14.93 -25.52
C ALA A 310 1.44 -15.21 -25.65
N PRO A 311 1.85 -16.15 -26.54
CA PRO A 311 3.26 -16.43 -26.75
C PRO A 311 3.96 -15.25 -27.45
N PHE A 312 5.16 -14.91 -27.00
CA PHE A 312 6.01 -13.87 -27.59
C PHE A 312 7.31 -14.46 -28.14
N SER A 313 7.96 -13.74 -29.05
CA SER A 313 9.11 -14.24 -29.82
C SER A 313 10.43 -13.73 -29.27
N VAL A 314 11.45 -14.58 -29.25
CA VAL A 314 12.83 -14.20 -28.97
C VAL A 314 13.73 -14.67 -30.10
N TYR A 315 14.46 -13.74 -30.69
CA TYR A 315 15.45 -14.00 -31.73
C TYR A 315 16.85 -13.96 -31.12
N ILE A 316 17.65 -14.98 -31.39
CA ILE A 316 19.03 -15.08 -30.92
C ILE A 316 19.91 -15.26 -32.17
N GLU A 317 20.68 -14.25 -32.51
CA GLU A 317 21.63 -14.29 -33.62
C GLU A 317 23.00 -14.73 -33.10
N VAL A 318 23.54 -15.79 -33.70
CA VAL A 318 24.87 -16.30 -33.40
C VAL A 318 25.84 -15.79 -34.44
N PHE A 319 26.92 -15.14 -34.01
CA PHE A 319 27.94 -14.57 -34.89
C PHE A 319 29.33 -15.16 -34.62
N SER A 320 30.17 -15.16 -35.64
CA SER A 320 31.60 -15.50 -35.52
C SER A 320 32.40 -14.23 -35.29
N GLU A 321 33.37 -14.25 -34.36
CA GLU A 321 34.30 -13.13 -34.15
C GLU A 321 35.38 -13.04 -35.25
N GLU A 322 35.52 -14.06 -36.10
CA GLU A 322 36.63 -14.23 -37.05
C GLU A 322 36.52 -13.35 -38.34
N LEU A 323 35.52 -12.47 -38.43
CA LEU A 323 35.25 -11.62 -39.61
C LEU A 323 35.50 -10.12 -39.38
N LEU A 324 36.61 -9.76 -38.77
CA LEU A 324 37.22 -8.44 -38.98
C LEU A 324 38.49 -8.61 -39.81
N PRO A 325 38.47 -8.35 -41.13
CA PRO A 325 39.69 -8.22 -41.90
C PRO A 325 40.53 -7.11 -41.25
N GLU A 326 41.80 -7.41 -40.97
CA GLU A 326 42.83 -6.40 -40.69
C GLU A 326 42.99 -5.51 -41.93
N ALA A 327 42.07 -4.57 -42.14
CA ALA A 327 42.19 -3.56 -43.16
C ALA A 327 43.15 -2.48 -42.66
N GLU A 328 44.41 -2.67 -43.04
CA GLU A 328 45.41 -1.67 -43.42
C GLU A 328 45.37 -0.33 -42.66
N MET A 329 46.36 -0.21 -41.78
CA MET A 329 46.92 1.03 -41.27
C MET A 329 47.35 1.92 -42.45
N ASP A 330 46.49 2.86 -42.88
CA ASP A 330 46.90 3.98 -43.72
C ASP A 330 46.60 5.32 -43.06
N GLN A 331 47.61 6.18 -43.14
CA GLN A 331 47.69 7.49 -42.51
C GLN A 331 46.89 8.50 -43.33
N SER A 332 45.79 9.02 -42.78
CA SER A 332 45.36 10.37 -43.13
C SER A 332 44.67 11.06 -41.97
N LEU A 333 45.17 12.26 -41.71
CA LEU A 333 44.74 13.21 -40.71
C LEU A 333 43.43 13.90 -41.15
N GLU A 334 42.58 14.12 -40.14
CA GLU A 334 41.56 15.16 -40.00
C GLU A 334 40.32 15.12 -40.91
N THR A 335 39.15 14.92 -40.27
CA THR A 335 38.20 16.03 -40.01
C THR A 335 37.09 15.59 -39.05
N ASN A 336 36.74 16.50 -38.15
CA ASN A 336 35.74 16.34 -37.10
C ASN A 336 34.31 16.23 -37.66
N GLU A 337 33.66 15.09 -37.46
CA GLU A 337 32.23 15.00 -37.14
C GLU A 337 32.01 13.84 -36.15
N VAL A 338 31.85 14.17 -34.86
CA VAL A 338 31.56 13.19 -33.81
C VAL A 338 30.06 12.88 -33.82
N LEU A 339 29.65 11.92 -34.64
CA LEU A 339 28.43 11.16 -34.37
C LEU A 339 28.69 10.30 -33.12
N PRO A 340 27.73 10.17 -32.18
CA PRO A 340 27.94 9.38 -30.97
C PRO A 340 28.00 7.89 -31.32
N VAL A 341 29.21 7.41 -31.61
CA VAL A 341 29.50 5.99 -31.73
C VAL A 341 29.28 5.37 -30.35
N ARG A 342 28.24 4.54 -30.22
CA ARG A 342 28.11 3.63 -29.07
C ARG A 342 29.29 2.65 -29.14
N GLN A 343 30.34 2.92 -28.37
CA GLN A 343 31.38 1.94 -28.11
C GLN A 343 30.74 0.71 -27.47
N LYS A 344 30.74 -0.41 -28.20
CA LYS A 344 30.41 -1.75 -27.69
C LYS A 344 31.36 -2.04 -26.52
N ARG A 345 30.82 -2.13 -25.31
CA ARG A 345 31.58 -2.49 -24.11
C ARG A 345 31.62 -4.01 -24.03
N SER A 346 32.80 -4.62 -24.08
CA SER A 346 32.94 -6.02 -23.67
C SER A 346 32.71 -6.06 -22.15
N VAL A 347 31.71 -6.81 -21.70
CA VAL A 347 31.40 -7.00 -20.29
C VAL A 347 31.85 -8.42 -19.93
N ARG A 348 32.90 -8.56 -19.12
CA ARG A 348 33.29 -9.86 -18.55
C ARG A 348 32.31 -10.22 -17.40
N PRO A 349 32.05 -11.50 -17.13
CA PRO A 349 31.13 -11.93 -16.07
C PRO A 349 31.55 -11.39 -14.71
N THR A 350 30.58 -10.82 -13.98
CA THR A 350 30.74 -10.30 -12.61
C THR A 350 31.08 -11.44 -11.65
N LYS A 351 32.17 -11.28 -10.90
CA LYS A 351 32.47 -12.14 -9.75
C LYS A 351 32.01 -11.45 -8.46
N SER A 352 31.28 -12.19 -7.64
CA SER A 352 30.92 -11.79 -6.28
C SER A 352 31.86 -12.47 -5.30
N TYR A 353 32.37 -11.69 -4.34
CA TYR A 353 33.27 -12.19 -3.30
C TYR A 353 32.61 -11.98 -1.93
N GLU A 354 32.63 -13.02 -1.10
CA GLU A 354 32.11 -12.98 0.28
C GLU A 354 33.19 -12.49 1.25
N TYR A 355 32.89 -11.49 2.07
CA TYR A 355 33.81 -10.94 3.06
C TYR A 355 33.16 -10.73 4.42
N LYS A 356 33.98 -10.71 5.49
CA LYS A 356 33.56 -10.35 6.85
C LYS A 356 33.90 -8.90 7.15
N GLU A 357 33.20 -8.30 8.11
CA GLU A 357 33.49 -6.94 8.61
C GLU A 357 34.94 -6.75 9.04
N THR A 358 35.49 -7.76 9.71
CA THR A 358 36.90 -7.75 10.15
C THR A 358 37.88 -7.64 8.99
N ASP A 359 37.49 -8.03 7.78
CA ASP A 359 38.37 -7.98 6.62
C ASP A 359 38.60 -6.55 6.12
N GLY A 360 37.61 -5.67 6.30
CA GLY A 360 37.67 -4.24 5.97
C GLY A 360 38.17 -3.34 7.10
N SER A 361 38.65 -3.89 8.22
CA SER A 361 39.01 -3.10 9.41
C SER A 361 40.30 -2.28 9.27
N LYS A 362 41.17 -2.62 8.31
CA LYS A 362 42.49 -1.99 8.11
C LYS A 362 42.61 -1.40 6.71
N PRO A 363 42.73 -0.06 6.58
CA PRO A 363 43.06 0.58 5.30
C PRO A 363 44.36 0.03 4.71
N GLY A 364 44.42 -0.12 3.39
CA GLY A 364 45.55 -0.64 2.62
C GLY A 364 45.65 -2.16 2.54
N LYS A 365 44.80 -2.94 3.23
CA LYS A 365 44.80 -4.40 3.14
C LYS A 365 44.31 -4.85 1.76
N VAL A 366 45.09 -5.70 1.08
CA VAL A 366 44.69 -6.36 -0.18
C VAL A 366 43.65 -7.43 0.12
N MET A 367 42.52 -7.35 -0.57
CA MET A 367 41.37 -8.25 -0.39
C MET A 367 41.42 -9.42 -1.37
N PHE A 368 41.67 -9.10 -2.64
CA PHE A 368 41.83 -10.03 -3.75
C PHE A 368 42.47 -9.30 -4.93
N GLN A 369 42.91 -10.08 -5.92
CA GLN A 369 43.43 -9.58 -7.19
C GLN A 369 42.45 -9.94 -8.31
N LEU A 370 42.21 -8.99 -9.21
CA LEU A 370 41.38 -9.19 -10.39
C LEU A 370 42.06 -10.17 -11.38
N ASP A 371 41.28 -11.09 -11.95
CA ASP A 371 41.83 -12.11 -12.85
C ASP A 371 42.35 -11.49 -14.15
N LYS A 372 43.66 -11.58 -14.36
CA LYS A 372 44.31 -11.21 -15.61
C LYS A 372 44.09 -12.29 -16.67
N LYS A 373 43.50 -11.92 -17.81
CA LYS A 373 43.48 -12.77 -19.01
C LYS A 373 44.79 -12.65 -19.81
N HIS A 374 45.50 -11.52 -19.66
CA HIS A 374 46.79 -11.31 -20.30
C HIS A 374 47.80 -10.63 -19.34
N PRO A 375 49.10 -10.99 -19.34
CA PRO A 375 50.09 -10.47 -18.40
C PRO A 375 50.29 -8.95 -18.46
N GLN A 376 50.00 -8.34 -19.61
CA GLN A 376 50.14 -6.90 -19.84
C GLN A 376 48.86 -6.09 -19.56
N GLU A 377 47.83 -6.70 -18.95
CA GLU A 377 46.60 -5.98 -18.56
C GLU A 377 46.84 -5.02 -17.39
N THR A 378 46.29 -3.82 -17.52
CA THR A 378 46.29 -2.78 -16.49
C THR A 378 44.87 -2.39 -16.11
N TYR A 379 44.66 -2.09 -14.83
CA TYR A 379 43.34 -1.80 -14.25
C TYR A 379 43.24 -0.35 -13.79
N LYS A 380 42.07 0.26 -13.93
CA LYS A 380 41.79 1.61 -13.41
C LYS A 380 40.35 1.71 -12.94
N MET A 381 40.14 2.10 -11.70
CA MET A 381 38.80 2.26 -11.13
C MET A 381 38.01 3.41 -11.81
N GLU A 382 36.72 3.19 -12.03
CA GLU A 382 35.80 4.20 -12.56
C GLU A 382 35.14 4.97 -11.40
N GLY A 383 35.51 6.24 -11.25
CA GLY A 383 34.98 7.13 -10.23
C GLY A 383 35.53 6.86 -8.82
N PRO A 384 35.35 7.81 -7.89
CA PRO A 384 35.75 7.63 -6.50
C PRO A 384 34.75 6.72 -5.78
N VAL A 385 35.21 5.55 -5.34
CA VAL A 385 34.47 4.73 -4.35
C VAL A 385 35.07 4.98 -2.97
N LYS A 386 34.20 5.02 -1.95
CA LYS A 386 34.57 5.36 -0.57
C LYS A 386 35.41 4.25 0.08
N TRP A 387 34.97 3.00 -0.07
CA TRP A 387 35.44 1.89 0.76
C TRP A 387 36.58 1.05 0.14
N VAL A 388 36.74 1.07 -1.18
CA VAL A 388 37.73 0.25 -1.89
C VAL A 388 38.45 1.05 -2.97
N GLU A 389 39.69 0.64 -3.25
CA GLU A 389 40.50 1.16 -4.35
C GLU A 389 41.13 -0.01 -5.14
N VAL A 390 41.43 0.22 -6.42
CA VAL A 390 42.04 -0.79 -7.30
C VAL A 390 43.31 -0.21 -7.88
N ASP A 391 44.43 -0.93 -7.75
CA ASP A 391 45.69 -0.51 -8.35
C ASP A 391 45.85 -0.98 -9.81
N SER A 392 46.87 -0.46 -10.50
CA SER A 392 47.14 -0.78 -11.91
C SER A 392 47.46 -2.25 -12.15
N SER A 393 47.87 -2.97 -11.10
CA SER A 393 48.16 -4.41 -11.15
C SER A 393 46.92 -5.27 -10.95
N GLY A 394 45.80 -4.69 -10.56
CA GLY A 394 44.52 -5.38 -10.32
C GLY A 394 44.26 -5.74 -8.86
N ASP A 395 45.08 -5.29 -7.91
CA ASP A 395 44.83 -5.56 -6.49
C ASP A 395 43.74 -4.62 -5.96
N VAL A 396 42.71 -5.21 -5.37
CA VAL A 396 41.63 -4.48 -4.71
C VAL A 396 41.97 -4.33 -3.23
N LYS A 397 42.09 -3.09 -2.76
CA LYS A 397 42.51 -2.73 -1.40
C LYS A 397 41.41 -1.98 -0.67
N VAL A 398 41.40 -2.12 0.66
CA VAL A 398 40.52 -1.35 1.54
C VAL A 398 40.99 0.12 1.55
N LYS A 399 40.14 1.05 1.15
CA LYS A 399 40.46 2.49 1.15
C LYS A 399 40.10 3.15 2.48
N GLU A 400 38.89 2.87 2.97
CA GLU A 400 38.39 3.31 4.28
C GLU A 400 37.84 2.10 5.04
N PRO A 401 37.87 2.12 6.39
CA PRO A 401 37.27 1.05 7.18
C PRO A 401 35.79 0.88 6.85
N TRP A 402 35.35 -0.37 6.68
CA TRP A 402 33.96 -0.65 6.31
C TRP A 402 33.03 -0.41 7.51
N ASP A 403 32.00 0.42 7.29
CA ASP A 403 30.93 0.68 8.26
C ASP A 403 29.63 0.05 7.75
N TYR A 404 29.21 -1.01 8.44
CA TYR A 404 28.03 -1.78 8.09
C TYR A 404 26.73 -0.99 8.16
N GLU A 405 26.64 0.03 9.02
CA GLU A 405 25.42 0.84 9.14
C GLU A 405 25.25 1.80 7.95
N GLN A 406 26.36 2.20 7.33
CA GLN A 406 26.39 3.08 6.16
C GLN A 406 26.18 2.34 4.83
N LEU A 407 26.24 1.00 4.82
CA LEU A 407 25.95 0.19 3.64
C LEU A 407 24.44 0.05 3.42
N GLY A 408 24.01 0.07 2.15
CA GLY A 408 22.60 -0.03 1.74
C GLY A 408 21.88 -1.30 2.19
N LYS A 409 20.59 -1.43 1.84
CA LYS A 409 19.72 -2.55 2.29
C LYS A 409 20.26 -3.94 1.94
N GLU A 410 21.05 -4.04 0.88
CA GLU A 410 21.63 -5.30 0.37
C GLU A 410 23.01 -5.62 0.97
N LYS A 411 23.59 -4.68 1.74
CA LYS A 411 24.93 -4.81 2.34
C LYS A 411 25.95 -5.25 1.28
N THR A 412 26.07 -4.44 0.23
CA THR A 412 27.04 -4.63 -0.85
C THR A 412 27.89 -3.40 -1.09
N ILE A 413 29.14 -3.59 -1.54
CA ILE A 413 29.96 -2.54 -2.14
C ILE A 413 30.11 -2.84 -3.63
N ASP A 414 29.51 -1.98 -4.45
CA ASP A 414 29.52 -2.11 -5.90
C ASP A 414 30.52 -1.12 -6.50
N PHE A 415 31.37 -1.59 -7.41
CA PHE A 415 32.33 -0.73 -8.08
C PHE A 415 32.64 -1.16 -9.51
N TRP A 416 33.08 -0.17 -10.29
CA TRP A 416 33.38 -0.31 -11.70
C TRP A 416 34.89 -0.20 -11.95
N VAL A 417 35.43 -1.06 -12.81
CA VAL A 417 36.86 -1.06 -13.17
C VAL A 417 37.02 -1.06 -14.69
N PHE A 418 37.93 -0.23 -15.18
CA PHE A 418 38.40 -0.21 -16.56
C PHE A 418 39.62 -1.11 -16.75
N VAL A 419 39.65 -1.89 -17.82
CA VAL A 419 40.83 -2.69 -18.21
C VAL A 419 41.38 -2.23 -19.55
N THR A 420 42.71 -2.15 -19.61
CA THR A 420 43.49 -1.76 -20.80
C THR A 420 44.56 -2.81 -21.07
N GLY A 421 44.67 -3.30 -22.31
CA GLY A 421 45.63 -4.34 -22.71
C GLY A 421 45.74 -4.51 -24.22
N PRO A 422 46.74 -5.25 -24.73
CA PRO A 422 47.09 -5.32 -26.16
C PRO A 422 46.00 -5.92 -27.07
N ASN A 423 45.07 -6.72 -26.53
CA ASN A 423 43.93 -7.30 -27.26
C ASN A 423 42.58 -6.64 -26.90
N ILE A 424 42.61 -5.43 -26.31
CA ILE A 424 41.41 -4.70 -25.90
C ILE A 424 41.40 -3.37 -26.67
N ASN A 425 40.64 -3.31 -27.77
CA ASN A 425 40.43 -2.09 -28.55
C ASN A 425 39.50 -1.11 -27.79
N GLY A 426 40.04 -0.48 -26.73
CA GLY A 426 39.36 0.53 -25.91
C GLY A 426 39.19 0.17 -24.43
N LYS A 427 38.51 1.03 -23.65
CA LYS A 427 38.23 0.80 -22.23
C LYS A 427 37.11 -0.23 -22.06
N SER A 428 37.40 -1.40 -21.50
CA SER A 428 36.35 -2.36 -21.07
C SER A 428 35.94 -2.11 -19.63
N ILE A 429 34.64 -2.20 -19.29
CA ILE A 429 34.07 -1.88 -17.96
C ILE A 429 33.60 -3.16 -17.27
N PHE A 430 33.91 -3.29 -15.98
CA PHE A 430 33.57 -4.43 -15.14
C PHE A 430 32.70 -4.00 -13.98
N PHE A 431 31.60 -4.71 -13.72
CA PHE A 431 30.86 -4.57 -12.47
C PHE A 431 31.33 -5.63 -11.48
N HIS A 432 31.78 -5.20 -10.29
CA HIS A 432 32.06 -6.09 -9.17
C HIS A 432 31.21 -5.69 -7.96
N SER A 433 30.70 -6.69 -7.25
CA SER A 433 29.90 -6.51 -6.04
C SER A 433 30.50 -7.35 -4.92
N LEU A 434 30.79 -6.73 -3.78
CA LEU A 434 31.22 -7.39 -2.55
C LEU A 434 30.01 -7.64 -1.67
N LEU A 435 29.72 -8.90 -1.35
CA LEU A 435 28.58 -9.29 -0.52
C LEU A 435 29.03 -9.54 0.91
N PHE A 436 28.29 -9.00 1.88
CA PHE A 436 28.54 -9.20 3.30
C PHE A 436 27.56 -10.19 3.92
N GLU A 437 28.07 -11.31 4.45
CA GLU A 437 27.30 -12.26 5.26
C GLU A 437 27.51 -11.98 6.77
N GLU A 438 26.44 -11.72 7.51
CA GLU A 438 26.44 -11.85 8.98
C GLU A 438 26.51 -13.34 9.35
N ARG A 439 27.70 -13.82 9.74
CA ARG A 439 27.82 -15.09 10.46
C ARG A 439 27.85 -14.85 11.96
N PHE A 440 26.71 -15.01 12.61
CA PHE A 440 26.69 -15.27 14.05
C PHE A 440 27.34 -16.64 14.33
N LEU A 441 28.55 -16.62 14.88
CA LEU A 441 29.17 -17.80 15.49
C LEU A 441 28.38 -18.14 16.76
N ILE A 442 27.42 -19.08 16.65
CA ILE A 442 26.85 -19.73 17.82
C ILE A 442 27.88 -20.78 18.28
N PRO A 443 28.44 -20.68 19.50
CA PRO A 443 29.34 -21.70 20.02
C PRO A 443 28.59 -23.04 20.19
N PRO A 444 29.27 -24.20 20.14
CA PRO A 444 28.62 -25.49 20.25
C PRO A 444 27.83 -25.59 21.56
N LEU A 445 26.58 -26.06 21.45
CA LEU A 445 25.57 -26.21 22.51
C LEU A 445 26.16 -26.70 23.85
N GLY A 446 26.34 -25.75 24.77
CA GLY A 446 26.48 -26.00 26.20
C GLY A 446 25.12 -26.29 26.83
N THR A 447 25.12 -27.10 27.88
CA THR A 447 23.95 -27.71 28.55
C THR A 447 22.88 -26.71 29.02
N CYS A 448 21.61 -27.17 29.00
CA CYS A 448 20.35 -26.44 29.29
C CYS A 448 20.24 -25.61 30.59
N GLN A 449 21.28 -25.53 31.43
CA GLN A 449 21.27 -24.72 32.65
C GLN A 449 21.65 -23.24 32.41
N GLU A 450 22.38 -22.90 31.35
CA GLU A 450 22.82 -21.52 31.10
C GLU A 450 21.73 -20.65 30.45
N ASN A 451 20.79 -21.25 29.71
CA ASN A 451 19.68 -20.52 29.07
C ASN A 451 18.68 -19.91 30.07
N PHE A 452 18.60 -20.42 31.30
CA PHE A 452 17.76 -19.81 32.35
C PHE A 452 18.39 -18.56 32.98
N LYS A 453 19.72 -18.41 32.91
CA LYS A 453 20.43 -17.23 33.43
C LYS A 453 20.29 -16.02 32.51
N LEU A 454 20.34 -16.23 31.19
CA LEU A 454 20.18 -15.16 30.18
C LEU A 454 18.75 -14.60 30.11
N LEU A 455 17.73 -15.44 30.30
CA LEU A 455 16.34 -15.01 30.42
C LEU A 455 16.06 -14.29 31.76
N GLY A 456 16.78 -14.65 32.83
CA GLY A 456 16.69 -13.97 34.14
C GLY A 456 17.24 -12.54 34.15
N THR A 457 18.16 -12.20 33.23
CA THR A 457 18.69 -10.83 33.07
C THR A 457 17.76 -9.91 32.29
N PHE A 458 16.92 -10.43 31.39
CA PHE A 458 15.94 -9.62 30.65
C PHE A 458 14.75 -9.17 31.51
N CYS A 459 14.38 -9.93 32.54
CA CYS A 459 13.30 -9.56 33.48
C CYS A 459 13.74 -8.64 34.63
N LYS A 460 14.98 -8.14 34.65
CA LYS A 460 15.46 -7.22 35.71
C LYS A 460 15.33 -5.73 35.37
N HIS A 461 14.81 -5.36 34.20
CA HIS A 461 14.61 -3.95 33.82
C HIS A 461 13.16 -3.46 33.93
N TYR A 462 12.22 -4.31 34.37
CA TYR A 462 10.86 -3.91 34.74
C TYR A 462 10.50 -4.54 36.09
N SER A 463 10.82 -3.84 37.18
CA SER A 463 10.36 -4.17 38.52
C SER A 463 10.66 -3.01 39.48
N TYR A 464 9.72 -2.07 39.59
CA TYR A 464 9.42 -1.48 40.89
C TYR A 464 8.43 -2.44 41.58
N ALA A 465 8.63 -2.64 42.89
CA ALA A 465 7.80 -3.39 43.85
C ALA A 465 8.19 -4.86 44.16
N ASP A 466 8.80 -4.98 45.34
CA ASP A 466 8.73 -6.03 46.37
C ASP A 466 9.06 -7.51 46.08
N ALA A 467 10.02 -8.00 46.87
CA ALA A 467 10.80 -9.22 46.71
C ALA A 467 10.13 -10.52 47.24
N ASN A 468 8.81 -10.67 47.21
CA ASN A 468 8.14 -11.85 47.79
C ASN A 468 7.28 -12.71 46.83
N THR A 469 7.36 -12.50 45.52
CA THR A 469 6.44 -13.12 44.54
C THR A 469 7.06 -14.18 43.62
N THR A 470 8.25 -14.71 43.94
CA THR A 470 8.97 -15.64 43.05
C THR A 470 8.56 -17.11 43.20
N ILE A 471 7.75 -17.48 44.21
CA ILE A 471 7.49 -18.90 44.53
C ILE A 471 6.16 -19.44 43.97
N SER A 472 5.27 -18.60 43.45
CA SER A 472 3.92 -19.02 43.01
C SER A 472 3.79 -19.45 41.54
N TYR A 473 4.72 -19.08 40.65
CA TYR A 473 4.58 -19.33 39.21
C TYR A 473 4.85 -20.78 38.77
N GLN A 474 5.59 -21.57 39.55
CA GLN A 474 5.83 -22.98 39.21
C GLN A 474 4.60 -23.88 39.38
N LYS A 475 3.59 -23.47 40.17
CA LYS A 475 2.39 -24.28 40.44
C LYS A 475 1.21 -24.03 39.48
N LEU A 476 1.20 -22.93 38.72
CA LEU A 476 0.12 -22.58 37.79
C LEU A 476 0.22 -23.25 36.40
N ALA A 477 1.34 -23.92 36.09
CA ALA A 477 1.54 -24.62 34.82
C ALA A 477 0.85 -26.01 34.74
N LYS A 478 0.12 -26.43 35.77
CA LYS A 478 -0.64 -27.69 35.82
C LYS A 478 -2.08 -27.48 36.28
N ARG A 479 -2.92 -26.85 35.45
CA ARG A 479 -4.33 -27.22 35.16
C ARG A 479 -5.09 -26.10 34.46
N ASP A 480 -5.74 -26.48 33.35
CA ASP A 480 -7.03 -25.97 32.86
C ASP A 480 -7.17 -24.46 32.57
N PHE A 481 -6.36 -23.92 31.66
CA PHE A 481 -6.54 -22.55 31.12
C PHE A 481 -6.91 -22.50 29.62
N TRP A 482 -7.38 -23.61 29.06
CA TRP A 482 -7.71 -23.70 27.63
C TRP A 482 -9.18 -24.08 27.46
N ASN A 483 -10.08 -23.11 27.65
CA ASN A 483 -11.33 -22.97 26.90
C ASN A 483 -12.14 -21.75 27.39
N LYS A 484 -12.35 -20.80 26.47
CA LYS A 484 -13.35 -19.71 26.39
C LYS A 484 -12.75 -18.32 26.17
N GLU A 485 -13.21 -17.69 25.10
CA GLU A 485 -12.98 -16.31 24.71
C GLU A 485 -13.60 -15.29 25.68
N LYS A 486 -13.00 -14.09 25.67
CA LYS A 486 -13.50 -12.80 26.18
C LYS A 486 -13.84 -12.75 27.67
N SER A 487 -12.95 -12.11 28.44
CA SER A 487 -13.18 -11.20 29.58
C SER A 487 -12.00 -11.26 30.55
N ALA A 488 -11.48 -10.11 31.01
CA ALA A 488 -10.56 -10.05 32.14
C ALA A 488 -11.24 -10.69 33.36
N LYS A 489 -10.68 -11.79 33.87
CA LYS A 489 -11.14 -12.40 35.12
C LYS A 489 -10.18 -12.06 36.24
N ILE A 490 -10.72 -11.43 37.28
CA ILE A 490 -10.06 -11.29 38.58
C ILE A 490 -9.97 -12.69 39.20
N LEU A 491 -8.77 -13.21 39.37
CA LEU A 491 -8.54 -14.40 40.19
C LEU A 491 -8.62 -14.01 41.67
N ASN A 492 -9.05 -14.93 42.54
CA ASN A 492 -9.35 -14.72 43.98
C ASN A 492 -8.22 -14.12 44.86
N ASN A 493 -7.08 -13.73 44.28
CA ASN A 493 -5.98 -13.03 44.93
C ASN A 493 -5.70 -11.63 44.34
N GLY A 494 -6.64 -11.04 43.57
CA GLY A 494 -6.58 -9.64 43.14
C GLY A 494 -5.63 -9.33 41.96
N ILE A 495 -5.16 -10.34 41.23
CA ILE A 495 -4.29 -10.13 40.05
C ILE A 495 -5.14 -9.95 38.80
N VAL A 496 -5.03 -8.78 38.15
CA VAL A 496 -5.60 -8.48 36.84
C VAL A 496 -4.55 -8.80 35.78
N VAL A 497 -4.85 -9.71 34.84
CA VAL A 497 -3.95 -10.06 33.73
C VAL A 497 -4.34 -9.24 32.51
N HIS A 498 -3.40 -8.48 31.96
CA HIS A 498 -3.66 -7.62 30.80
C HIS A 498 -3.75 -8.45 29.50
N PRO A 499 -4.59 -8.08 28.52
CA PRO A 499 -4.72 -8.82 27.26
C PRO A 499 -3.40 -9.00 26.48
N VAL A 500 -2.46 -8.06 26.66
CA VAL A 500 -1.14 -8.06 26.03
C VAL A 500 -0.25 -9.19 26.56
N ASP A 501 -0.32 -9.49 27.86
CA ASP A 501 0.47 -10.56 28.49
C ASP A 501 0.02 -11.95 28.02
N VAL A 502 -1.28 -12.11 27.75
CA VAL A 502 -1.86 -13.32 27.17
C VAL A 502 -1.38 -13.53 25.73
N PHE A 503 -1.16 -12.44 24.99
CA PHE A 503 -0.68 -12.47 23.61
C PHE A 503 0.80 -12.91 23.54
N ILE A 504 1.65 -12.36 24.43
CA ILE A 504 3.08 -12.68 24.51
C ILE A 504 3.27 -14.17 24.91
N LEU A 505 2.48 -14.67 25.86
CA LEU A 505 2.54 -16.07 26.27
C LEU A 505 2.09 -17.05 25.18
N LYS A 506 1.09 -16.67 24.37
CA LYS A 506 0.66 -17.46 23.20
C LYS A 506 1.72 -17.48 22.09
N ALA A 507 2.39 -16.36 21.84
CA ALA A 507 3.48 -16.27 20.87
C ALA A 507 4.68 -17.15 21.26
N CYS A 508 5.08 -17.12 22.55
CA CYS A 508 6.17 -17.95 23.07
C CYS A 508 5.85 -19.46 22.99
N HIS A 509 4.61 -19.87 23.24
CA HIS A 509 4.19 -21.27 23.13
C HIS A 509 4.13 -21.76 21.67
N PHE A 510 3.69 -20.89 20.74
CA PHE A 510 3.67 -21.19 19.31
C PHE A 510 5.09 -21.39 18.76
N LEU A 511 6.03 -20.53 19.14
CA LEU A 511 7.46 -20.63 18.78
C LEU A 511 8.11 -21.92 19.32
N THR A 512 7.82 -22.31 20.56
CA THR A 512 8.37 -23.56 21.14
C THR A 512 7.80 -24.82 20.50
N LYS A 513 6.53 -24.81 20.06
CA LYS A 513 5.92 -25.92 19.28
C LYS A 513 6.46 -26.00 17.85
N LEU A 514 6.78 -24.87 17.23
CA LEU A 514 7.37 -24.84 15.90
C LEU A 514 8.80 -25.42 15.91
N LEU A 515 9.56 -25.10 16.96
CA LEU A 515 10.94 -25.57 17.14
C LEU A 515 11.03 -27.05 17.54
N SER A 516 10.01 -27.62 18.21
CA SER A 516 10.03 -29.04 18.59
C SER A 516 9.57 -30.00 17.47
N ARG A 517 8.91 -29.51 16.43
CA ARG A 517 8.43 -30.32 15.29
C ARG A 517 9.43 -30.45 14.12
N ASN A 518 10.44 -29.58 14.02
CA ASN A 518 11.46 -29.66 12.97
C ASN A 518 12.71 -30.40 13.46
N ARG A 519 12.72 -31.73 13.33
CA ARG A 519 13.92 -32.56 13.57
C ARG A 519 14.80 -32.77 12.33
N GLU A 520 14.51 -32.12 11.22
CA GLU A 520 15.35 -32.19 10.01
C GLU A 520 15.95 -30.82 9.67
N ARG A 521 17.27 -30.85 9.44
CA ARG A 521 18.13 -29.70 9.19
C ARG A 521 17.65 -28.88 7.99
N ARG A 522 16.93 -27.77 8.22
CA ARG A 522 16.86 -26.64 7.30
C ARG A 522 16.86 -25.33 8.08
N ILE A 523 17.79 -24.46 7.68
CA ILE A 523 18.00 -23.11 8.18
C ILE A 523 16.75 -22.28 7.84
N LEU A 524 16.03 -21.81 8.86
CA LEU A 524 14.94 -20.86 8.72
C LEU A 524 15.50 -19.46 8.97
N VAL A 525 15.58 -18.65 7.92
CA VAL A 525 15.92 -17.22 7.98
C VAL A 525 14.64 -16.45 8.31
N PHE A 526 14.57 -15.86 9.51
CA PHE A 526 13.53 -14.88 9.85
C PHE A 526 14.03 -13.48 9.52
N LYS A 527 13.36 -12.80 8.58
CA LYS A 527 13.55 -11.37 8.28
C LYS A 527 12.28 -10.64 8.69
N LYS A 528 12.26 -10.03 9.89
CA LYS A 528 11.35 -8.91 10.18
C LYS A 528 11.91 -8.06 11.32
N LYS A 529 12.31 -6.85 10.96
CA LYS A 529 12.65 -5.74 11.86
C LYS A 529 11.34 -5.30 12.53
N PHE A 530 11.20 -5.48 13.84
CA PHE A 530 10.27 -4.67 14.63
C PHE A 530 11.08 -3.47 15.11
N THR A 531 10.88 -2.31 14.48
CA THR A 531 11.33 -1.01 15.01
C THR A 531 10.28 -0.55 16.01
N LEU A 532 10.68 -0.46 17.28
CA LEU A 532 9.84 -0.17 18.43
C LEU A 532 9.95 1.32 18.82
N ASP A 533 9.97 2.20 17.83
CA ASP A 533 10.08 3.65 18.02
C ASP A 533 8.86 4.31 17.36
N HIS A 534 7.67 4.21 17.98
CA HIS A 534 6.54 5.15 17.80
C HIS A 534 5.28 4.83 18.65
N ILE A 535 5.40 4.22 19.83
CA ILE A 535 4.27 4.12 20.78
C ILE A 535 4.73 4.63 22.14
N LEU A 536 4.86 5.95 22.24
CA LEU A 536 4.88 6.70 23.49
C LEU A 536 4.36 8.11 23.18
N PHE A 537 3.07 8.20 22.82
CA PHE A 537 2.22 9.38 23.01
C PHE A 537 0.77 8.98 22.74
N GLN A 538 0.09 8.51 23.80
CA GLN A 538 -1.28 8.83 24.17
C GLN A 538 -1.61 8.16 25.51
#